data_AF-A0A2S9FLB9-F1
#
_entry.id   AF-A0A2S9FLB9-F1
#
_cell.length_a   1.000
_cell.length_b   1.000
_cell.length_c   1.000
_cell.angle_alpha   90.00
_cell.angle_beta   90.00
_cell.angle_gamma   90.00
#
_symmetry.space_group_name_H-M   'P 1'
#
loop_
_entity.id
_entity.type
_entity.pdbx_description
1 polymer ?
#
loop_
_entity_poly.entity_id
_entity_poly.type
_entity_poly.pdbx_seq_one_letter_code
_entity_poly.pdbx_strand_id
1 'polypeptide(L)'
;RKVVLLSKAGETATFYAQGGIAVVLPDAFHDDGDSIDAHVADTLAAGAGLCDPEAVRSIVADGYRAVAELVDNGAHFDESEPGRWALTREGGHSRRRIIHSGGDATGAEVQRALDLAAANLDIRRNHVALDLVLDDGAVAGVTVLSDDGLGVVYAP
;
A
#
# COMPACT_ATOMS: atom_id res chain seq x y z
N ARG A 1 -5.94 20.89 4.77
CA ARG A 1 -7.22 20.15 4.58
C ARG A 1 -7.45 19.33 5.84
N LYS A 2 -8.66 19.28 6.40
CA LYS A 2 -8.96 18.43 7.57
C LYS A 2 -9.26 17.01 7.08
N VAL A 3 -8.65 16.00 7.70
CA VAL A 3 -8.81 14.58 7.35
C VAL A 3 -9.24 13.82 8.60
N VAL A 4 -10.26 12.99 8.47
CA VAL A 4 -10.71 12.04 9.50
C VAL A 4 -10.61 10.64 8.90
N LEU A 5 -9.96 9.72 9.61
CA LEU A 5 -9.80 8.32 9.22
C LEU A 5 -10.66 7.45 10.12
N LEU A 6 -11.54 6.64 9.52
CA LEU A 6 -12.40 5.70 10.25
C LEU A 6 -11.88 4.28 10.05
N SER A 7 -11.83 3.50 11.14
CA SER A 7 -11.54 2.07 11.07
C SER A 7 -12.44 1.29 12.01
N LYS A 8 -12.98 0.17 11.52
CA LYS A 8 -13.73 -0.77 12.34
C LYS A 8 -12.85 -1.60 13.29
N ALA A 9 -11.54 -1.67 13.04
CA ALA A 9 -10.64 -2.58 13.72
C ALA A 9 -9.37 -1.88 14.23
N GLY A 10 -8.78 -2.47 15.27
CA GLY A 10 -7.46 -2.08 15.77
C GLY A 10 -6.31 -2.58 14.91
N GLU A 11 -6.46 -3.74 14.26
CA GLU A 11 -5.48 -4.35 13.36
C GLU A 11 -6.10 -4.57 11.97
N THR A 12 -5.28 -4.45 10.92
CA THR A 12 -5.72 -4.57 9.52
C THR A 12 -5.10 -5.82 8.88
N ALA A 13 -5.67 -6.26 7.74
CA ALA A 13 -5.08 -7.35 6.96
C ALA A 13 -3.66 -7.03 6.46
N THR A 14 -3.32 -5.73 6.31
CA THR A 14 -1.98 -5.28 5.89
C THR A 14 -0.90 -5.78 6.84
N PHE A 15 -1.16 -5.79 8.15
CA PHE A 15 -0.19 -6.26 9.15
C PHE A 15 0.26 -7.70 8.90
N TYR A 16 -0.62 -8.56 8.39
CA TYR A 16 -0.35 -9.98 8.16
C TYR A 16 0.23 -10.29 6.76
N ALA A 17 0.48 -9.28 5.93
CA ALA A 17 1.12 -9.51 4.63
C ALA A 17 2.58 -9.95 4.83
N GLN A 18 2.92 -11.14 4.34
CA GLN A 18 4.23 -11.74 4.62
C GLN A 18 5.29 -11.41 3.58
N GLY A 19 5.00 -11.67 2.30
CA GLY A 19 5.98 -11.66 1.21
C GLY A 19 6.69 -10.32 1.04
N GLY A 20 6.28 -9.53 0.06
CA GLY A 20 6.94 -8.25 -0.14
C GLY A 20 6.21 -7.29 -1.06
N ILE A 21 6.90 -6.21 -1.41
CA ILE A 21 6.41 -5.22 -2.37
C ILE A 21 7.16 -5.43 -3.67
N ALA A 22 6.42 -5.67 -4.75
CA ALA A 22 6.99 -5.72 -6.09
C ALA A 22 7.30 -4.31 -6.59
N VAL A 23 8.58 -4.00 -6.77
CA VAL A 23 9.04 -2.68 -7.19
C VAL A 23 10.24 -2.77 -8.12
N VAL A 24 10.17 -2.09 -9.25
CA VAL A 24 11.33 -1.93 -10.14
C VAL A 24 12.17 -0.80 -9.57
N LEU A 25 13.41 -1.10 -9.16
CA LEU A 25 14.33 -0.09 -8.65
C LEU A 25 14.95 0.73 -9.81
N PRO A 26 15.77 1.76 -9.54
CA PRO A 26 16.60 2.38 -10.58
C PRO A 26 17.67 1.42 -11.09
N ASP A 27 18.11 1.58 -12.34
CA ASP A 27 19.08 0.72 -13.04
C ASP A 27 20.31 0.33 -12.21
N ALA A 28 20.82 1.24 -11.38
CA ALA A 28 21.98 1.00 -10.53
C ALA A 28 21.74 -0.04 -9.41
N PHE A 29 20.49 -0.40 -9.12
CA PHE A 29 20.10 -1.15 -7.93
C PHE A 29 19.31 -2.43 -8.21
N HIS A 30 18.96 -2.75 -9.46
CA HIS A 30 18.30 -4.02 -9.82
C HIS A 30 19.12 -4.88 -10.79
N ASP A 31 18.67 -6.12 -11.00
CA ASP A 31 19.29 -7.07 -11.93
C ASP A 31 19.16 -6.61 -13.39
N ASP A 32 20.11 -7.01 -14.24
CA ASP A 32 20.07 -6.74 -15.67
C ASP A 32 18.75 -7.21 -16.33
N GLY A 33 18.09 -6.26 -16.99
CA GLY A 33 16.87 -6.50 -17.75
C GLY A 33 15.59 -6.56 -16.92
N ASP A 34 15.60 -6.10 -15.65
CA ASP A 34 14.37 -5.62 -15.03
C ASP A 34 14.01 -4.22 -15.58
N SER A 35 12.72 -3.94 -15.67
CA SER A 35 12.20 -2.67 -16.19
C SER A 35 10.72 -2.55 -15.88
N ILE A 36 10.19 -1.32 -15.99
CA ILE A 36 8.74 -1.08 -15.91
C ILE A 36 7.98 -1.93 -16.93
N ASP A 37 8.48 -2.03 -18.17
CA ASP A 37 7.83 -2.84 -19.20
C ASP A 37 7.82 -4.33 -18.87
N ALA A 38 8.92 -4.86 -18.31
CA ALA A 38 8.99 -6.25 -17.87
C ALA A 38 8.02 -6.53 -16.73
N HIS A 39 7.90 -5.63 -15.76
CA HIS A 39 6.95 -5.78 -14.66
C HIS A 39 5.49 -5.63 -15.14
N VAL A 40 5.19 -4.67 -16.02
CA VAL A 40 3.85 -4.57 -16.64
C VAL A 40 3.50 -5.86 -17.37
N ALA A 41 4.41 -6.43 -18.16
CA ALA A 41 4.17 -7.69 -18.86
C ALA A 41 3.86 -8.85 -17.91
N ASP A 42 4.63 -8.97 -16.82
CA ASP A 42 4.40 -9.96 -15.76
C ASP A 42 2.99 -9.79 -15.13
N THR A 43 2.62 -8.56 -14.77
CA THR A 43 1.32 -8.26 -14.16
C THR A 43 0.15 -8.56 -15.11
N LEU A 44 0.27 -8.19 -16.39
CA LEU A 44 -0.76 -8.47 -17.40
C LEU A 44 -0.91 -9.96 -17.68
N ALA A 45 0.20 -10.70 -17.71
CA ALA A 45 0.18 -12.15 -17.87
C ALA A 45 -0.50 -12.83 -16.67
N ALA A 46 -0.16 -12.43 -15.45
CA ALA A 46 -0.78 -12.93 -14.22
C ALA A 46 -2.28 -12.58 -14.14
N GLY A 47 -2.66 -11.39 -14.64
CA GLY A 47 -4.04 -10.93 -14.68
C GLY A 47 -4.93 -11.61 -15.71
N ALA A 48 -4.39 -12.46 -16.58
CA ALA A 48 -5.13 -13.28 -17.55
C ALA A 48 -6.16 -12.49 -18.40
N GLY A 49 -5.81 -11.26 -18.80
CA GLY A 49 -6.65 -10.40 -19.64
C GLY A 49 -7.73 -9.61 -18.88
N LEU A 50 -7.75 -9.66 -17.54
CA LEU A 50 -8.69 -8.92 -16.69
C LEU A 50 -8.13 -7.59 -16.17
N CYS A 51 -6.85 -7.31 -16.41
CA CYS A 51 -6.22 -6.06 -16.05
C CYS A 51 -6.53 -4.96 -17.06
N ASP A 52 -6.73 -3.73 -16.54
CA ASP A 52 -6.59 -2.52 -17.33
C ASP A 52 -5.10 -2.21 -17.53
N PRO A 53 -4.58 -2.22 -18.77
CA PRO A 53 -3.16 -1.98 -19.03
C PRO A 53 -2.67 -0.59 -18.66
N GLU A 54 -3.52 0.44 -18.75
CA GLU A 54 -3.13 1.81 -18.40
C GLU A 54 -2.97 1.95 -16.89
N ALA A 55 -3.91 1.39 -16.13
CA ALA A 55 -3.83 1.36 -14.67
C ALA A 55 -2.60 0.56 -14.19
N VAL A 56 -2.33 -0.62 -14.78
CA VAL A 56 -1.15 -1.43 -14.44
C VAL A 56 0.13 -0.65 -14.68
N ARG A 57 0.28 -0.03 -15.86
CA ARG A 57 1.47 0.76 -16.18
C ARG A 57 1.65 1.93 -15.22
N SER A 58 0.57 2.64 -14.89
CA SER A 58 0.63 3.76 -13.93
C SER A 58 1.10 3.30 -12.55
N ILE A 59 0.54 2.21 -12.02
CA ILE A 59 0.90 1.69 -10.69
C ILE A 59 2.36 1.22 -10.66
N VAL A 60 2.78 0.45 -11.67
CA VAL A 60 4.13 -0.10 -11.73
C VAL A 60 5.18 1.01 -11.90
N ALA A 61 4.92 2.01 -12.75
CA ALA A 61 5.82 3.14 -12.96
C ALA A 61 6.04 4.00 -11.71
N ASP A 62 4.99 4.19 -10.92
CA ASP A 62 5.05 4.97 -9.67
C ASP A 62 5.60 4.18 -8.47
N GLY A 63 5.78 2.86 -8.61
CA GLY A 63 6.13 1.97 -7.51
C GLY A 63 7.39 2.38 -6.76
N TYR A 64 8.47 2.73 -7.46
CA TYR A 64 9.73 3.11 -6.79
C TYR A 64 9.57 4.40 -5.99
N ARG A 65 8.90 5.41 -6.55
CA ARG A 65 8.62 6.66 -5.86
C ARG A 65 7.82 6.42 -4.58
N ALA A 66 6.77 5.60 -4.66
CA ALA A 66 5.93 5.27 -3.49
C ALA A 66 6.71 4.52 -2.40
N VAL A 67 7.59 3.58 -2.78
CA VAL A 67 8.46 2.88 -1.83
C VAL A 67 9.48 3.83 -1.20
N ALA A 68 10.08 4.72 -1.99
CA ALA A 68 11.01 5.72 -1.47
C ALA A 68 10.34 6.65 -0.45
N GLU A 69 9.13 7.13 -0.74
CA GLU A 69 8.32 7.91 0.20
C GLU A 69 8.04 7.12 1.49
N LEU A 70 7.75 5.82 1.38
CA LEU A 70 7.53 4.97 2.55
C LEU A 70 8.79 4.84 3.43
N VAL A 71 9.97 4.74 2.80
CA VAL A 71 11.28 4.72 3.48
C VAL A 71 11.58 6.07 4.13
N ASP A 72 11.28 7.17 3.46
CA ASP A 72 11.40 8.53 4.02
C ASP A 72 10.49 8.71 5.26
N ASN A 73 9.37 8.00 5.30
CA ASN A 73 8.47 7.93 6.46
C ASN A 73 8.90 6.89 7.52
N GLY A 74 10.08 6.30 7.35
CA GLY A 74 10.73 5.46 8.34
C GLY A 74 10.51 3.96 8.18
N ALA A 75 10.07 3.48 7.00
CA ALA A 75 10.10 2.05 6.71
C ALA A 75 11.52 1.55 6.42
N HIS A 76 11.79 0.32 6.84
CA HIS A 76 13.05 -0.37 6.66
C HIS A 76 12.85 -1.65 5.86
N PHE A 77 13.65 -1.84 4.83
CA PHE A 77 13.69 -3.09 4.05
C PHE A 77 15.02 -3.80 4.28
N ASP A 78 15.00 -5.14 4.20
CA ASP A 78 16.19 -5.94 4.38
C ASP A 78 17.22 -5.62 3.29
N GLU A 79 18.49 -5.55 3.66
CA GLU A 79 19.59 -5.22 2.77
C GLU A 79 20.42 -6.47 2.42
N SER A 80 20.77 -6.63 1.14
CA SER A 80 21.76 -7.63 0.72
C SER A 80 23.19 -7.16 1.01
N GLU A 81 23.40 -5.86 0.89
CA GLU A 81 24.66 -5.14 1.15
C GLU A 81 24.30 -3.74 1.64
N PRO A 82 25.18 -3.04 2.39
CA PRO A 82 24.89 -1.71 2.91
C PRO A 82 24.37 -0.75 1.83
N GLY A 83 23.14 -0.26 1.98
CA GLY A 83 22.48 0.63 1.03
C GLY A 83 21.89 -0.03 -0.22
N ARG A 84 21.84 -1.37 -0.27
CA ARG A 84 21.22 -2.14 -1.36
C ARG A 84 20.21 -3.15 -0.80
N TRP A 85 18.94 -2.94 -1.12
CA TRP A 85 17.87 -3.84 -0.68
C TRP A 85 18.03 -5.26 -1.23
N ALA A 86 17.70 -6.24 -0.39
CA ALA A 86 17.61 -7.63 -0.79
C ALA A 86 16.38 -7.83 -1.68
N LEU A 87 16.58 -8.50 -2.81
CA LEU A 87 15.53 -8.78 -3.79
C LEU A 87 15.28 -10.28 -3.93
N THR A 88 14.02 -10.66 -3.76
CA THR A 88 13.53 -12.02 -4.06
C THR A 88 12.71 -12.02 -5.34
N ARG A 89 12.43 -13.23 -5.84
CA ARG A 89 11.52 -13.46 -6.96
C ARG A 89 10.36 -14.31 -6.48
N GLU A 90 9.16 -13.77 -6.54
CA GLU A 90 7.93 -14.45 -6.17
C GLU A 90 7.12 -14.88 -7.41
N GLY A 91 6.02 -15.61 -7.18
CA GLY A 91 5.15 -16.11 -8.24
C GLY A 91 4.62 -14.99 -9.12
N GLY A 92 4.54 -15.23 -10.43
CA GLY A 92 4.08 -14.25 -11.40
C GLY A 92 5.14 -13.24 -11.87
N HIS A 93 6.36 -13.28 -11.32
CA HIS A 93 7.44 -12.38 -11.72
C HIS A 93 8.57 -13.10 -12.46
N SER A 94 9.02 -12.51 -13.58
CA SER A 94 10.16 -13.00 -14.35
C SER A 94 11.50 -12.56 -13.76
N ARG A 95 11.53 -11.47 -12.98
CA ARG A 95 12.74 -10.87 -12.36
C ARG A 95 12.67 -10.85 -10.83
N ARG A 96 13.82 -10.68 -10.18
CA ARG A 96 13.92 -10.40 -8.74
C ARG A 96 13.62 -8.91 -8.53
N ARG A 97 12.47 -8.62 -7.94
CA ARG A 97 12.03 -7.22 -7.70
C ARG A 97 11.15 -7.07 -6.47
N ILE A 98 11.10 -8.12 -5.64
CA ILE A 98 10.31 -8.11 -4.43
C ILE A 98 11.23 -7.70 -3.29
N ILE A 99 10.96 -6.55 -2.70
CA ILE A 99 11.60 -6.11 -1.46
C ILE A 99 10.81 -6.64 -0.27
N HIS A 100 11.51 -6.98 0.80
CA HIS A 100 10.91 -7.51 2.02
C HIS A 100 11.56 -6.92 3.27
N SER A 101 10.92 -7.10 4.42
CA SER A 101 11.43 -6.63 5.72
C SER A 101 11.25 -7.70 6.79
N GLY A 102 12.28 -7.90 7.61
CA GLY A 102 12.25 -8.88 8.71
C GLY A 102 12.04 -10.31 8.21
N GLY A 103 12.51 -10.63 7.01
CA GLY A 103 12.20 -11.89 6.32
C GLY A 103 10.80 -11.88 5.71
N ASP A 104 9.79 -12.27 6.50
CA ASP A 104 8.40 -12.45 6.09
C ASP A 104 7.43 -11.53 6.84
N ALA A 105 7.91 -10.37 7.29
CA ALA A 105 7.16 -9.41 8.11
C ALA A 105 6.91 -8.06 7.39
N THR A 106 6.96 -8.04 6.05
CA THR A 106 6.89 -6.80 5.27
C THR A 106 5.63 -5.99 5.57
N GLY A 107 4.48 -6.64 5.71
CA GLY A 107 3.21 -5.99 6.04
C GLY A 107 3.19 -5.30 7.41
N ALA A 108 3.79 -5.94 8.42
CA ALA A 108 3.92 -5.37 9.76
C ALA A 108 4.80 -4.12 9.74
N GLU A 109 5.89 -4.12 8.97
CA GLU A 109 6.76 -2.96 8.83
C GLU A 109 6.08 -1.80 8.09
N VAL A 110 5.39 -2.08 6.99
CA VAL A 110 4.61 -1.08 6.25
C VAL A 110 3.54 -0.45 7.15
N GLN A 111 2.80 -1.27 7.90
CA GLN A 111 1.78 -0.79 8.83
C GLN A 111 2.40 0.10 9.92
N ARG A 112 3.53 -0.31 10.51
CA ARG A 112 4.26 0.45 11.54
C ARG A 112 4.70 1.83 11.02
N ALA A 113 5.29 1.88 9.83
CA ALA A 113 5.75 3.13 9.23
C ALA A 113 4.57 4.08 8.93
N LEU A 114 3.47 3.55 8.39
CA LEU A 114 2.26 4.33 8.13
C LEU A 114 1.58 4.83 9.40
N ASP A 115 1.52 4.01 10.46
CA ASP A 115 0.96 4.42 11.75
C ASP A 115 1.76 5.58 12.36
N LEU A 116 3.09 5.56 12.22
CA LEU A 116 3.95 6.65 12.67
C LEU A 116 3.70 7.93 11.85
N ALA A 117 3.66 7.83 10.52
CA ALA A 117 3.39 8.95 9.63
C ALA A 117 1.99 9.55 9.85
N ALA A 118 1.01 8.71 10.18
CA ALA A 118 -0.38 9.08 10.41
C ALA A 118 -0.68 9.57 11.84
N ALA A 119 0.31 9.63 12.74
CA ALA A 119 0.12 9.96 14.15
C ALA A 119 -0.54 11.33 14.40
N ASN A 120 -0.48 12.25 13.43
CA ASN A 120 -1.09 13.58 13.51
C ASN A 120 -2.52 13.66 12.93
N LEU A 121 -3.10 12.54 12.45
CA LEU A 121 -4.44 12.49 11.88
C LEU A 121 -5.51 12.20 12.96
N ASP A 122 -6.76 12.66 12.73
CA ASP A 122 -7.93 12.25 13.52
C ASP A 122 -8.33 10.82 13.11
N ILE A 123 -7.74 9.83 13.78
CA ILE A 123 -8.01 8.41 13.55
C ILE A 123 -9.03 7.90 14.58
N ARG A 124 -10.24 7.58 14.11
CA ARG A 124 -11.31 7.01 14.93
C ARG A 124 -11.41 5.51 14.69
N ARG A 125 -10.80 4.77 15.62
CA ARG A 125 -10.89 3.31 15.69
C ARG A 125 -12.26 2.90 16.26
N ASN A 126 -12.63 1.64 16.07
CA ASN A 126 -13.94 1.09 16.46
C ASN A 126 -15.14 1.85 15.87
N HIS A 127 -14.96 2.42 14.67
CA HIS A 127 -16.02 3.10 13.92
C HIS A 127 -16.32 2.28 12.66
N VAL A 128 -17.49 1.65 12.62
CA VAL A 128 -17.97 0.92 11.46
C VAL A 128 -18.73 1.89 10.58
N ALA A 129 -18.24 2.17 9.37
CA ALA A 129 -19.03 2.86 8.36
C ALA A 129 -20.18 1.94 7.89
N LEU A 130 -21.41 2.44 7.94
CA LEU A 130 -22.62 1.67 7.63
C LEU A 130 -23.14 2.00 6.23
N ASP A 131 -23.35 3.28 5.94
CA ASP A 131 -23.91 3.75 4.67
C ASP A 131 -23.39 5.14 4.28
N LEU A 132 -23.47 5.47 3.00
CA LEU A 132 -23.15 6.81 2.47
C LEU A 132 -24.29 7.78 2.79
N VAL A 133 -23.93 8.99 3.21
CA VAL A 133 -24.88 10.11 3.28
C VAL A 133 -24.80 10.86 1.97
N LEU A 134 -25.94 11.05 1.31
CA LEU A 134 -26.04 11.76 0.04
C LEU A 134 -26.76 13.10 0.22
N ASP A 135 -26.24 14.15 -0.42
CA ASP A 135 -26.87 15.46 -0.55
C ASP A 135 -26.74 15.93 -2.01
N ASP A 136 -27.86 16.31 -2.61
CA ASP A 136 -27.97 16.70 -4.03
C ASP A 136 -27.20 15.81 -5.03
N GLY A 137 -27.28 14.48 -4.84
CA GLY A 137 -26.61 13.50 -5.70
C GLY A 137 -25.10 13.34 -5.48
N ALA A 138 -24.52 14.04 -4.50
CA ALA A 138 -23.13 13.93 -4.08
C ALA A 138 -23.00 13.25 -2.72
N VAL A 139 -21.84 12.63 -2.45
CA VAL A 139 -21.53 12.07 -1.13
C VAL A 139 -21.21 13.22 -0.17
N ALA A 140 -22.02 13.36 0.88
CA ALA A 140 -21.89 14.36 1.92
C ALA A 140 -21.34 13.80 3.24
N GLY A 141 -21.19 12.48 3.37
CA GLY A 141 -20.64 11.85 4.57
C GLY A 141 -20.90 10.35 4.64
N VAL A 142 -20.77 9.80 5.85
CA VAL A 142 -21.08 8.40 6.16
C VAL A 142 -21.82 8.27 7.48
N THR A 143 -22.80 7.37 7.54
CA THR A 143 -23.37 6.91 8.81
C THR A 143 -22.40 5.93 9.46
N VAL A 144 -22.27 5.98 10.79
CA VAL A 144 -21.32 5.17 11.54
C VAL A 144 -21.96 4.52 12.75
N LEU A 145 -21.49 3.32 13.09
CA LEU A 145 -21.72 2.68 14.39
C LEU A 145 -20.42 2.70 15.19
N SER A 146 -20.50 3.18 16.42
CA SER A 146 -19.39 3.23 17.38
C SER A 146 -19.88 2.84 18.78
N ASP A 147 -18.99 2.90 19.78
CA ASP A 147 -19.33 2.68 21.18
C ASP A 147 -20.36 3.69 21.72
N ASP A 148 -20.42 4.90 21.13
CA ASP A 148 -21.42 5.94 21.43
C ASP A 148 -22.77 5.69 20.72
N GLY A 149 -22.88 4.62 19.93
CA GLY A 149 -24.06 4.28 19.13
C GLY A 149 -23.97 4.76 17.68
N LEU A 150 -25.14 4.99 17.08
CA LEU A 150 -25.28 5.44 15.70
C LEU A 150 -25.00 6.94 15.57
N GLY A 151 -24.22 7.32 14.57
CA GLY A 151 -23.88 8.71 14.29
C GLY A 151 -23.64 8.98 12.80
N VAL A 152 -23.24 10.22 12.49
CA VAL A 152 -22.89 10.66 11.14
C VAL A 152 -21.56 11.40 11.16
N VAL A 153 -20.68 11.09 10.23
CA VAL A 153 -19.46 11.85 9.94
C VAL A 153 -19.63 12.51 8.58
N TYR A 154 -19.81 13.83 8.58
CA TYR A 154 -19.91 14.61 7.36
C TYR A 154 -18.53 14.80 6.71
N ALA A 155 -18.50 14.75 5.38
CA ALA A 155 -17.36 15.21 4.62
C ALA A 155 -17.17 16.73 4.87
N PRO A 156 -15.92 17.19 5.04
CA PRO A 156 -15.63 18.61 5.25
C PRO A 156 -15.90 19.48 4.03
#